data_AF-A0A1F8M2S0-F1
#
_entry.id   AF-A0A1F8M2S0-F1
#
_cell.length_a   1.000
_cell.length_b   1.000
_cell.length_c   1.000
_cell.angle_alpha   90.00
_cell.angle_beta   90.00
_cell.angle_gamma   90.00
#
_symmetry.space_group_name_H-M   'P 1'
#
loop_
_entity.id
_entity.type
_entity.pdbx_description
1 polymer ?
#
loop_
_entity_poly.entity_id
_entity_poly.type
_entity_poly.pdbx_seq_one_letter_code
_entity_poly.pdbx_strand_id
1 'polypeptide(L)'
;MSTSVKPPYIQKVDQRGDIAVWIVDGSYIRGHVDEEFTNFGQHYAFEYIPLNEFWIDHEAAHDETRFFIDHLLVEHRLMAKGVPYDKALVEADREERKERRLAGDISRLTHHGQQLPDAKGVHERLWKKLENGVSVWVVNGRLVRSAFDIDFTEGGHDHVYEFVPENEVWIDDAIEEEERGFVLLHELHERNRMAGGMPYSQAHEESSHLEYRCRHHPDELHDALAAEGWE
;
A
#
# COMPACT_ATOMS: atom_id res chain seq x y z
N MET A 1 34.83 1.99 4.71
CA MET A 1 34.08 2.26 5.94
C MET A 1 32.63 2.41 5.53
N SER A 2 31.76 1.48 5.95
CA SER A 2 30.32 1.60 5.73
C SER A 2 29.84 2.76 6.60
N THR A 3 29.57 3.92 6.01
CA THR A 3 28.79 4.96 6.67
C THR A 3 27.38 4.43 6.74
N SER A 4 26.96 3.93 7.91
CA SER A 4 25.56 3.57 8.10
C SER A 4 24.73 4.84 7.87
N VAL A 5 23.85 4.79 6.89
CA VAL A 5 22.88 5.87 6.67
C VAL A 5 21.98 5.93 7.92
N LYS A 6 21.58 7.14 8.32
CA LYS A 6 20.71 7.32 9.49
C LYS A 6 19.29 6.85 9.11
N PRO A 7 18.51 6.24 10.01
CA PRO A 7 17.08 6.00 9.74
C PRO A 7 16.37 7.28 9.26
N PRO A 8 15.42 7.18 8.31
CA PRO A 8 14.89 5.94 7.73
C PRO A 8 15.64 5.43 6.48
N TYR A 9 16.78 6.02 6.12
CA TYR A 9 17.47 5.69 4.87
C TYR A 9 18.14 4.30 4.91
N ILE A 10 17.85 3.48 3.90
CA ILE A 10 18.55 2.19 3.69
C ILE A 10 19.59 2.34 2.58
N GLN A 11 19.16 2.78 1.39
CA GLN A 11 20.03 2.84 0.22
C GLN A 11 19.59 3.91 -0.78
N LYS A 12 20.54 4.67 -1.32
CA LYS A 12 20.29 5.50 -2.51
C LYS A 12 20.35 4.62 -3.76
N VAL A 13 19.26 4.59 -4.52
CA VAL A 13 19.12 3.72 -5.71
C VAL A 13 19.17 4.46 -7.03
N ASP A 14 18.84 5.76 -7.04
CA ASP A 14 18.84 6.55 -8.28
C ASP A 14 19.08 8.05 -8.01
N GLN A 15 19.32 8.79 -9.10
CA GLN A 15 19.37 10.24 -9.15
C GLN A 15 18.72 10.73 -10.46
N ARG A 16 17.68 11.56 -10.34
CA ARG A 16 16.95 12.17 -11.46
C ARG A 16 17.12 13.68 -11.44
N GLY A 17 18.13 14.18 -12.15
CA GLY A 17 18.51 15.59 -12.05
C GLY A 17 18.99 15.90 -10.63
N ASP A 18 18.31 16.82 -9.94
CA ASP A 18 18.61 17.18 -8.55
C ASP A 18 17.88 16.28 -7.52
N ILE A 19 16.95 15.43 -7.95
CA ILE A 19 16.16 14.55 -7.07
C ILE A 19 16.92 13.24 -6.80
N ALA A 20 17.15 12.94 -5.52
CA ALA A 20 17.71 11.66 -5.07
C ALA A 20 16.58 10.66 -4.80
N VAL A 21 16.72 9.42 -5.25
CA VAL A 21 15.76 8.34 -4.97
C VAL A 21 16.36 7.39 -3.93
N TRP A 22 15.65 7.21 -2.83
CA TRP A 22 16.05 6.41 -1.68
C TRP A 22 15.07 5.27 -1.44
N ILE A 23 15.63 4.09 -1.20
CA ILE A 23 14.95 3.02 -0.49
C ILE A 23 15.02 3.34 1.00
N VAL A 24 13.88 3.29 1.68
CA VAL A 24 13.72 3.62 3.10
C VAL A 24 13.06 2.47 3.86
N ASP A 25 13.22 2.48 5.17
CA ASP A 25 12.54 1.59 6.11
C ASP A 25 11.14 2.16 6.42
N GLY A 26 10.12 1.70 5.71
CA GLY A 26 8.73 2.15 5.92
C GLY A 26 8.18 1.76 7.29
N SER A 27 8.55 0.59 7.83
CA SER A 27 8.17 0.19 9.19
C SER A 27 8.64 1.20 10.24
N TYR A 28 9.85 1.72 10.08
CA TYR A 28 10.39 2.77 10.95
C TYR A 28 9.58 4.06 10.81
N ILE A 29 9.22 4.45 9.58
CA ILE A 29 8.44 5.68 9.32
C ILE A 29 7.06 5.55 9.96
N ARG A 30 6.31 4.46 9.68
CA ARG A 30 4.99 4.19 10.26
C ARG A 30 5.01 4.13 11.79
N GLY A 31 6.09 3.58 12.37
CA GLY A 31 6.24 3.50 13.81
C GLY A 31 6.69 4.79 14.51
N HIS A 32 7.31 5.75 13.82
CA HIS A 32 8.01 6.86 14.51
C HIS A 32 7.82 8.25 13.90
N VAL A 33 7.33 8.35 12.67
CA VAL A 33 7.28 9.60 11.91
C VAL A 33 5.87 9.89 11.44
N ASP A 34 5.25 8.96 10.70
CA ASP A 34 3.92 9.11 10.11
C ASP A 34 3.35 7.71 9.82
N GLU A 35 2.30 7.34 10.55
CA GLU A 35 1.59 6.06 10.44
C GLU A 35 0.96 5.81 9.06
N GLU A 36 0.72 6.87 8.27
CA GLU A 36 0.07 6.79 6.96
C GLU A 36 1.07 6.64 5.80
N PHE A 37 2.36 6.42 6.08
CA PHE A 37 3.36 6.18 5.03
C PHE A 37 3.24 4.76 4.44
N THR A 38 2.87 4.67 3.16
CA THR A 38 2.69 3.41 2.44
C THR A 38 3.90 3.07 1.54
N ASN A 39 3.68 2.75 0.26
CA ASN A 39 4.70 2.21 -0.65
C ASN A 39 5.78 3.24 -1.05
N PHE A 40 5.44 4.52 -1.16
CA PHE A 40 6.36 5.57 -1.61
C PHE A 40 5.83 6.99 -1.31
N GLY A 41 6.71 8.00 -1.38
CA GLY A 41 6.32 9.39 -1.14
C GLY A 41 7.35 10.44 -1.58
N GLN A 42 6.89 11.69 -1.59
CA GLN A 42 7.71 12.88 -1.88
C GLN A 42 7.26 14.10 -1.04
N HIS A 43 8.12 15.11 -0.96
CA HIS A 43 8.00 16.28 -0.08
C HIS A 43 6.64 16.99 -0.06
N TYR A 44 5.98 17.16 -1.21
CA TYR A 44 4.71 17.87 -1.28
C TYR A 44 3.52 17.04 -0.80
N ALA A 45 3.66 15.70 -0.76
CA ALA A 45 2.69 14.81 -0.13
C ALA A 45 3.03 14.63 1.37
N PHE A 46 4.31 14.50 1.68
CA PHE A 46 4.84 14.27 3.02
C PHE A 46 5.91 15.31 3.35
N GLU A 47 5.56 16.35 4.12
CA GLU A 47 6.46 17.50 4.38
C GLU A 47 7.77 17.13 5.09
N TYR A 48 7.80 15.99 5.80
CA TYR A 48 9.00 15.46 6.45
C TYR A 48 10.02 14.87 5.46
N ILE A 49 9.61 14.54 4.23
CA ILE A 49 10.52 14.11 3.16
C ILE A 49 11.22 15.35 2.60
N PRO A 50 12.56 15.36 2.45
CA PRO A 50 13.25 16.52 1.89
C PRO A 50 12.81 16.85 0.46
N LEU A 51 12.77 18.16 0.12
CA LEU A 51 12.26 18.69 -1.16
C LEU A 51 12.79 17.98 -2.42
N ASN A 52 14.05 17.54 -2.39
CA ASN A 52 14.74 16.91 -3.52
C ASN A 52 14.95 15.41 -3.28
N GLU A 53 14.04 14.76 -2.57
CA GLU A 53 14.08 13.32 -2.30
C GLU A 53 12.76 12.65 -2.62
N PHE A 54 12.88 11.46 -3.21
CA PHE A 54 11.81 10.47 -3.30
C PHE A 54 12.16 9.30 -2.41
N TRP A 55 11.20 8.87 -1.62
CA TRP A 55 11.34 7.73 -0.73
C TRP A 55 10.44 6.61 -1.25
N ILE A 56 10.99 5.41 -1.33
CA ILE A 56 10.29 4.19 -1.73
C ILE A 56 10.53 3.19 -0.61
N ASP A 57 9.46 2.61 -0.08
CA ASP A 57 9.57 1.59 0.95
C ASP A 57 10.36 0.39 0.41
N HIS A 58 11.22 -0.18 1.24
CA HIS A 58 11.96 -1.39 0.91
C HIS A 58 11.07 -2.61 0.66
N GLU A 59 9.84 -2.59 1.18
CA GLU A 59 8.82 -3.60 0.92
C GLU A 59 8.36 -3.59 -0.56
N ALA A 60 8.70 -2.56 -1.35
CA ALA A 60 8.37 -2.49 -2.77
C ALA A 60 8.95 -3.67 -3.58
N ALA A 61 8.17 -4.73 -3.72
CA ALA A 61 8.51 -5.93 -4.47
C ALA A 61 8.22 -5.79 -5.99
N HIS A 62 8.46 -6.86 -6.74
CA HIS A 62 8.03 -7.04 -8.14
C HIS A 62 8.55 -6.05 -9.18
N ASP A 63 9.70 -5.41 -8.99
CA ASP A 63 10.26 -4.46 -9.97
C ASP A 63 9.28 -3.28 -10.25
N GLU A 64 8.50 -2.89 -9.25
CA GLU A 64 7.55 -1.76 -9.35
C GLU A 64 8.21 -0.41 -9.09
N THR A 65 9.44 -0.39 -8.58
CA THR A 65 10.21 0.81 -8.26
C THR A 65 10.20 1.83 -9.40
N ARG A 66 10.24 1.37 -10.65
CA ARG A 66 10.19 2.26 -11.80
C ARG A 66 8.87 3.00 -11.91
N PHE A 67 7.74 2.31 -11.76
CA PHE A 67 6.41 2.92 -11.80
C PHE A 67 6.30 4.02 -10.73
N PHE A 68 6.75 3.71 -9.52
CA PHE A 68 6.74 4.65 -8.40
C PHE A 68 7.63 5.88 -8.66
N ILE A 69 8.84 5.70 -9.20
CA ILE A 69 9.71 6.82 -9.57
C ILE A 69 9.05 7.70 -10.64
N ASP A 70 8.54 7.09 -11.71
CA ASP A 70 7.97 7.81 -12.84
C ASP A 70 6.67 8.55 -12.42
N HIS A 71 5.85 7.96 -11.54
CA HIS A 71 4.71 8.58 -10.87
C HIS A 71 5.12 9.81 -10.04
N LEU A 72 6.07 9.63 -9.12
CA LEU A 72 6.57 10.71 -8.26
C LEU A 72 7.19 11.86 -9.05
N LEU A 73 7.88 11.56 -10.17
CA LEU A 73 8.40 12.60 -11.08
C LEU A 73 7.27 13.45 -11.68
N VAL A 74 6.13 12.85 -12.02
CA VAL A 74 4.97 13.58 -12.56
C VAL A 74 4.36 14.46 -11.46
N GLU A 75 4.08 13.90 -10.29
CA GLU A 75 3.54 14.64 -9.16
C GLU A 75 4.42 15.83 -8.77
N HIS A 76 5.69 15.56 -8.45
CA HIS A 76 6.63 16.57 -7.97
C HIS A 76 6.77 17.73 -8.96
N ARG A 77 6.90 17.42 -10.26
CA ARG A 77 6.99 18.43 -11.32
C ARG A 77 5.75 19.31 -11.43
N LEU A 78 4.55 18.74 -11.20
CA LEU A 78 3.29 19.49 -11.24
C LEU A 78 3.11 20.32 -9.97
N MET A 79 3.32 19.73 -8.81
CA MET A 79 3.17 20.38 -7.52
C MET A 79 4.20 21.49 -7.31
N ALA A 80 5.44 21.33 -7.79
CA ALA A 80 6.45 22.39 -7.81
C ALA A 80 6.04 23.62 -8.63
N LYS A 81 5.04 23.49 -9.52
CA LYS A 81 4.46 24.60 -10.30
C LYS A 81 3.18 25.16 -9.65
N GLY A 82 2.83 24.69 -8.46
CA GLY A 82 1.62 25.09 -7.74
C GLY A 82 0.34 24.39 -8.22
N VAL A 83 0.45 23.27 -8.95
CA VAL A 83 -0.72 22.44 -9.26
C VAL A 83 -1.17 21.75 -7.96
N PRO A 84 -2.48 21.83 -7.61
CA PRO A 84 -3.02 21.12 -6.45
C PRO A 84 -2.80 19.61 -6.49
N TYR A 85 -2.66 18.99 -5.31
CA TYR A 85 -2.33 17.57 -5.17
C TYR A 85 -3.29 16.64 -5.92
N ASP A 86 -4.60 16.84 -5.74
CA ASP A 86 -5.67 16.06 -6.40
C ASP A 86 -5.50 16.01 -7.93
N LYS A 87 -5.08 17.12 -8.54
CA LYS A 87 -4.84 17.20 -9.99
C LYS A 87 -3.50 16.60 -10.40
N ALA A 88 -2.49 16.71 -9.54
CA ALA A 88 -1.18 16.13 -9.79
C ALA A 88 -1.26 14.60 -9.77
N LEU A 89 -1.97 14.05 -8.77
CA LEU A 89 -2.21 12.62 -8.60
C LEU A 89 -2.92 12.02 -9.83
N VAL A 90 -4.03 12.63 -10.29
CA VAL A 90 -4.75 12.15 -11.48
C VAL A 90 -3.87 12.06 -12.73
N GLU A 91 -2.94 13.00 -12.93
CA GLU A 91 -2.02 12.94 -14.07
C GLU A 91 -0.90 11.91 -13.87
N ALA A 92 -0.45 11.69 -12.63
CA ALA A 92 0.52 10.67 -12.29
C ALA A 92 -0.07 9.26 -12.48
N ASP A 93 -1.26 9.00 -11.94
CA ASP A 93 -2.01 7.75 -12.14
C ASP A 93 -2.19 7.43 -13.62
N ARG A 94 -2.50 8.46 -14.40
CA ARG A 94 -2.70 8.32 -15.84
C ARG A 94 -1.43 7.85 -16.54
N GLU A 95 -0.27 8.34 -16.11
CA GLU A 95 1.01 7.94 -16.69
C GLU A 95 1.39 6.53 -16.24
N GLU A 96 1.33 6.24 -14.94
CA GLU A 96 1.63 4.92 -14.40
C GLU A 96 0.71 3.84 -15.01
N ARG A 97 -0.60 4.11 -15.16
CA ARG A 97 -1.52 3.19 -15.85
C ARG A 97 -1.11 2.90 -17.29
N LYS A 98 -0.47 3.84 -18.00
CA LYS A 98 0.07 3.56 -19.35
C LYS A 98 1.28 2.63 -19.26
N GLU A 99 2.18 2.87 -18.32
CA GLU A 99 3.38 2.07 -18.14
C GLU A 99 3.03 0.63 -17.74
N ARG A 100 2.13 0.44 -16.77
CA ARG A 100 1.62 -0.87 -16.36
C ARG A 100 0.95 -1.63 -17.51
N ARG A 101 0.17 -0.93 -18.36
CA ARG A 101 -0.39 -1.53 -19.59
C ARG A 101 0.71 -2.01 -20.54
N LEU A 102 1.78 -1.24 -20.72
CA LEU A 102 2.90 -1.60 -21.59
C LEU A 102 3.75 -2.74 -21.01
N ALA A 103 3.82 -2.87 -19.68
CA ALA A 103 4.46 -3.98 -18.99
C ALA A 103 3.74 -5.33 -19.19
N GLY A 104 2.47 -5.29 -19.63
CA GLY A 104 1.71 -6.48 -20.01
C GLY A 104 1.04 -7.21 -18.85
N ASP A 105 1.03 -6.63 -17.64
CA ASP A 105 0.45 -7.23 -16.44
C ASP A 105 -1.04 -7.61 -16.64
N ILE A 106 -1.82 -6.72 -17.26
CA ILE A 106 -3.24 -6.93 -17.54
C ILE A 106 -3.49 -8.13 -18.47
N SER A 107 -2.54 -8.49 -19.34
CA SER A 107 -2.68 -9.66 -20.20
C SER A 107 -2.65 -10.98 -19.44
N ARG A 108 -2.17 -10.98 -18.19
CA ARG A 108 -2.20 -12.15 -17.30
C ARG A 108 -3.58 -12.36 -16.66
N LEU A 109 -4.31 -11.27 -16.41
CA LEU A 109 -5.61 -11.30 -15.73
C LEU A 109 -6.80 -11.25 -16.69
N THR A 110 -6.57 -10.90 -17.95
CA THR A 110 -7.61 -10.84 -18.97
C THR A 110 -7.26 -11.82 -20.08
N HIS A 111 -8.28 -12.43 -20.70
CA HIS A 111 -8.10 -13.15 -21.97
C HIS A 111 -7.77 -12.17 -23.10
N HIS A 112 -6.58 -11.56 -23.07
CA HIS A 112 -6.14 -10.52 -24.01
C HIS A 112 -7.14 -9.36 -24.15
N GLY A 113 -7.72 -8.89 -23.04
CA GLY A 113 -8.71 -7.81 -23.02
C GLY A 113 -10.12 -8.20 -23.50
N GLN A 114 -10.39 -9.48 -23.74
CA GLN A 114 -11.73 -9.96 -24.13
C GLN A 114 -12.72 -10.08 -22.97
N GLN A 115 -12.21 -10.14 -21.73
CA GLN A 115 -13.00 -10.24 -20.51
C GLN A 115 -12.49 -9.25 -19.48
N LEU A 116 -13.37 -8.82 -18.59
CA LEU A 116 -12.98 -8.08 -17.39
C LEU A 116 -12.02 -8.94 -16.56
N PRO A 117 -11.04 -8.32 -15.86
CA PRO A 117 -10.13 -9.05 -14.98
C PRO A 117 -10.92 -9.80 -13.90
N ASP A 118 -10.63 -11.07 -13.69
CA ASP A 118 -11.17 -11.83 -12.56
C ASP A 118 -10.36 -11.48 -11.30
N ALA A 119 -11.05 -10.94 -10.29
CA ALA A 119 -10.47 -10.62 -8.98
C ALA A 119 -9.74 -11.82 -8.35
N LYS A 120 -10.24 -13.04 -8.55
CA LYS A 120 -9.58 -14.24 -8.03
C LYS A 120 -8.26 -14.57 -8.72
N GLY A 121 -8.00 -13.97 -9.88
CA GLY A 121 -6.74 -14.11 -10.60
C GLY A 121 -5.54 -13.49 -9.88
N VAL A 122 -5.76 -12.65 -8.85
CA VAL A 122 -4.69 -12.08 -8.02
C VAL A 122 -4.41 -12.87 -6.75
N HIS A 123 -5.23 -13.86 -6.41
CA HIS A 123 -5.03 -14.68 -5.22
C HIS A 123 -3.75 -15.52 -5.35
N GLU A 124 -2.78 -15.30 -4.48
CA GLU A 124 -1.57 -16.13 -4.44
C GLU A 124 -1.68 -17.24 -3.41
N ARG A 125 -2.15 -16.89 -2.21
CA ARG A 125 -2.23 -17.82 -1.08
C ARG A 125 -3.38 -17.47 -0.15
N LEU A 126 -4.24 -18.45 0.12
CA LEU A 126 -5.19 -18.34 1.23
C LEU A 126 -4.37 -18.38 2.52
N TRP A 127 -4.39 -17.29 3.28
CA TRP A 127 -3.73 -17.26 4.57
C TRP A 127 -4.60 -17.97 5.61
N LYS A 128 -5.85 -17.55 5.75
CA LYS A 128 -6.79 -18.18 6.68
C LYS A 128 -8.23 -17.97 6.24
N LYS A 129 -9.09 -18.94 6.56
CA LYS A 129 -10.54 -18.76 6.56
C LYS A 129 -11.02 -18.71 8.01
N LEU A 130 -11.65 -17.61 8.38
CA LEU A 130 -12.17 -17.35 9.72
C LEU A 130 -13.51 -18.06 9.94
N GLU A 131 -13.87 -18.30 11.20
CA GLU A 131 -15.11 -18.99 11.56
C GLU A 131 -16.37 -18.24 11.11
N ASN A 132 -16.30 -16.91 11.05
CA ASN A 132 -17.36 -16.03 10.57
C ASN A 132 -17.53 -16.06 9.03
N GLY A 133 -16.70 -16.84 8.30
CA GLY A 133 -16.76 -17.01 6.87
C GLY A 133 -15.81 -16.14 6.05
N VAL A 134 -15.17 -15.15 6.67
CA VAL A 134 -14.19 -14.25 6.02
C VAL A 134 -12.95 -15.03 5.60
N SER A 135 -12.46 -14.76 4.39
CA SER A 135 -11.23 -15.36 3.85
C SER A 135 -10.15 -14.29 3.72
N VAL A 136 -9.04 -14.49 4.41
CA VAL A 136 -7.86 -13.63 4.33
C VAL A 136 -6.89 -14.20 3.31
N TRP A 137 -6.61 -13.42 2.26
CA TRP A 137 -5.74 -13.80 1.15
C TRP A 137 -4.50 -12.94 1.14
N VAL A 138 -3.35 -13.55 0.87
CA VAL A 138 -2.20 -12.83 0.32
C VAL A 138 -2.39 -12.77 -1.20
N VAL A 139 -2.34 -11.56 -1.76
CA VAL A 139 -2.63 -11.29 -3.16
C VAL A 139 -1.45 -10.62 -3.86
N ASN A 140 -1.37 -10.80 -5.17
CA ASN A 140 -0.36 -10.16 -5.99
C ASN A 140 -0.67 -8.66 -6.12
N GLY A 141 -0.08 -7.82 -5.28
CA GLY A 141 -0.39 -6.38 -5.22
C GLY A 141 -0.11 -5.66 -6.53
N ARG A 142 0.96 -6.04 -7.23
CA ARG A 142 1.28 -5.50 -8.57
C ARG A 142 0.15 -5.74 -9.57
N LEU A 143 -0.42 -6.94 -9.58
CA LEU A 143 -1.55 -7.25 -10.46
C LEU A 143 -2.81 -6.51 -10.04
N VAL A 144 -3.03 -6.31 -8.74
CA VAL A 144 -4.14 -5.48 -8.24
C VAL A 144 -4.01 -4.04 -8.77
N ARG A 145 -2.85 -3.41 -8.58
CA ARG A 145 -2.53 -2.06 -9.09
C ARG A 145 -2.63 -1.93 -10.60
N SER A 146 -2.24 -2.98 -11.31
CA SER A 146 -2.29 -2.99 -12.77
C SER A 146 -3.70 -3.19 -13.34
N ALA A 147 -4.61 -3.87 -12.63
CA ALA A 147 -5.92 -4.25 -13.19
C ALA A 147 -7.13 -3.57 -12.56
N PHE A 148 -7.07 -3.23 -11.28
CA PHE A 148 -8.22 -2.76 -10.51
C PHE A 148 -8.01 -1.34 -9.99
N ASP A 149 -7.01 -1.15 -9.13
CA ASP A 149 -6.80 0.12 -8.45
C ASP A 149 -5.33 0.37 -8.14
N ILE A 150 -4.79 1.42 -8.74
CA ILE A 150 -3.39 1.84 -8.62
C ILE A 150 -3.03 2.26 -7.19
N ASP A 151 -4.03 2.69 -6.42
CA ASP A 151 -3.88 3.18 -5.05
C ASP A 151 -3.99 2.03 -4.02
N PHE A 152 -4.15 0.78 -4.46
CA PHE A 152 -4.08 -0.38 -3.57
C PHE A 152 -2.69 -0.48 -2.96
N THR A 153 -2.61 -0.17 -1.67
CA THR A 153 -1.39 -0.15 -0.86
C THR A 153 -1.62 -0.97 0.40
N GLU A 154 -0.68 -1.85 0.74
CA GLU A 154 -0.68 -2.75 1.91
C GLU A 154 -1.82 -3.80 1.99
N GLY A 155 -3.08 -3.40 1.94
CA GLY A 155 -4.24 -4.26 2.12
C GLY A 155 -5.55 -3.66 1.63
N GLY A 156 -6.64 -4.41 1.78
CA GLY A 156 -7.99 -3.94 1.48
C GLY A 156 -9.06 -5.00 1.64
N HIS A 157 -10.32 -4.59 1.66
CA HIS A 157 -11.44 -5.51 1.83
C HIS A 157 -12.72 -5.14 1.06
N ASP A 158 -13.66 -6.08 1.01
CA ASP A 158 -14.95 -6.01 0.30
C ASP A 158 -15.82 -4.78 0.60
N HIS A 159 -15.75 -4.22 1.81
CA HIS A 159 -16.49 -3.01 2.16
C HIS A 159 -15.89 -1.69 1.63
N VAL A 160 -14.63 -1.69 1.20
CA VAL A 160 -13.95 -0.50 0.63
C VAL A 160 -13.84 -0.62 -0.89
N TYR A 161 -13.45 -1.80 -1.37
CA TYR A 161 -13.16 -2.02 -2.77
C TYR A 161 -14.21 -2.91 -3.44
N GLU A 162 -14.91 -2.37 -4.44
CA GLU A 162 -15.93 -3.12 -5.20
C GLU A 162 -15.37 -4.34 -5.95
N PHE A 163 -14.07 -4.35 -6.23
CA PHE A 163 -13.40 -5.47 -6.91
C PHE A 163 -12.99 -6.59 -5.95
N VAL A 164 -12.99 -6.35 -4.63
CA VAL A 164 -12.70 -7.39 -3.65
C VAL A 164 -13.97 -8.22 -3.43
N PRO A 165 -13.94 -9.56 -3.64
CA PRO A 165 -15.11 -10.40 -3.46
C PRO A 165 -15.68 -10.32 -2.03
N GLU A 166 -17.00 -10.46 -1.90
CA GLU A 166 -17.67 -10.49 -0.60
C GLU A 166 -17.02 -11.50 0.37
N ASN A 167 -16.83 -11.07 1.61
CA ASN A 167 -16.15 -11.81 2.68
C ASN A 167 -14.68 -12.12 2.41
N GLU A 168 -13.98 -11.24 1.70
CA GLU A 168 -12.53 -11.31 1.56
C GLU A 168 -11.83 -10.08 2.17
N VAL A 169 -10.66 -10.35 2.74
CA VAL A 169 -9.64 -9.38 3.15
C VAL A 169 -8.37 -9.75 2.41
N TRP A 170 -7.75 -8.78 1.76
CA TRP A 170 -6.55 -8.96 0.96
C TRP A 170 -5.37 -8.25 1.63
N ILE A 171 -4.21 -8.91 1.61
CA ILE A 171 -2.93 -8.37 2.05
C ILE A 171 -1.98 -8.44 0.86
N ASP A 172 -1.34 -7.32 0.53
CA ASP A 172 -0.32 -7.22 -0.52
C ASP A 172 0.85 -8.16 -0.18
N ASP A 173 1.26 -8.97 -1.15
CA ASP A 173 2.35 -9.92 -0.99
C ASP A 173 3.72 -9.25 -0.78
N ALA A 174 3.84 -7.97 -1.15
CA ALA A 174 4.98 -7.10 -0.92
C ALA A 174 5.29 -6.84 0.57
N ILE A 175 4.28 -6.89 1.44
CA ILE A 175 4.45 -6.61 2.88
C ILE A 175 5.27 -7.71 3.56
N GLU A 176 6.27 -7.31 4.35
CA GLU A 176 7.13 -8.21 5.10
C GLU A 176 6.36 -8.99 6.17
N GLU A 177 6.85 -10.19 6.50
CA GLU A 177 6.11 -11.12 7.38
C GLU A 177 5.84 -10.51 8.76
N GLU A 178 6.78 -9.72 9.26
CA GLU A 178 6.72 -8.99 10.52
C GLU A 178 5.67 -7.86 10.51
N GLU A 179 5.43 -7.24 9.36
CA GLU A 179 4.49 -6.12 9.20
C GLU A 179 3.05 -6.59 8.93
N ARG A 180 2.89 -7.74 8.28
CA ARG A 180 1.56 -8.26 7.87
C ARG A 180 0.57 -8.41 9.02
N GLY A 181 1.04 -8.66 10.24
CA GLY A 181 0.16 -8.76 11.41
C GLY A 181 -0.54 -7.43 11.74
N PHE A 182 0.16 -6.31 11.58
CA PHE A 182 -0.36 -4.96 11.83
C PHE A 182 -1.35 -4.56 10.73
N VAL A 183 -0.95 -4.73 9.47
CA VAL A 183 -1.83 -4.47 8.32
C VAL A 183 -3.10 -5.33 8.42
N LEU A 184 -2.97 -6.61 8.75
CA LEU A 184 -4.13 -7.50 8.94
C LEU A 184 -5.06 -7.01 10.07
N LEU A 185 -4.50 -6.49 11.16
CA LEU A 185 -5.30 -5.93 12.26
C LEU A 185 -6.10 -4.73 11.77
N HIS A 186 -5.46 -3.80 11.05
CA HIS A 186 -6.12 -2.63 10.47
C HIS A 186 -7.28 -3.06 9.56
N GLU A 187 -7.00 -3.94 8.60
CA GLU A 187 -7.99 -4.40 7.62
C GLU A 187 -9.16 -5.14 8.27
N LEU A 188 -8.90 -6.04 9.23
CA LEU A 188 -9.99 -6.76 9.92
C LEU A 188 -10.82 -5.82 10.78
N HIS A 189 -10.18 -4.91 11.52
CA HIS A 189 -10.88 -3.96 12.38
C HIS A 189 -11.77 -3.04 11.56
N GLU A 190 -11.21 -2.44 10.50
CA GLU A 190 -11.93 -1.51 9.61
C GLU A 190 -13.13 -2.21 8.99
N ARG A 191 -12.91 -3.40 8.43
CA ARG A 191 -13.94 -4.23 7.82
C ARG A 191 -15.06 -4.52 8.80
N ASN A 192 -14.74 -4.96 10.01
CA ASN A 192 -15.72 -5.33 11.02
C ASN A 192 -16.56 -4.12 11.47
N ARG A 193 -15.95 -2.94 11.59
CA ARG A 193 -16.66 -1.70 11.89
C ARG A 193 -17.58 -1.27 10.76
N MET A 194 -17.11 -1.32 9.52
CA MET A 194 -17.93 -1.00 8.34
C MET A 194 -19.08 -1.99 8.13
N ALA A 195 -18.86 -3.28 8.35
CA ALA A 195 -19.90 -4.30 8.35
C ALA A 195 -20.99 -4.01 9.41
N GLY A 196 -20.60 -3.39 10.53
CA GLY A 196 -21.50 -2.89 11.58
C GLY A 196 -22.23 -1.58 11.23
N GLY A 197 -21.96 -0.99 10.07
CA GLY A 197 -22.58 0.25 9.59
C GLY A 197 -21.80 1.53 9.92
N MET A 198 -20.56 1.42 10.41
CA MET A 198 -19.70 2.59 10.61
C MET A 198 -19.26 3.18 9.25
N PRO A 199 -19.27 4.51 9.06
CA PRO A 199 -18.71 5.12 7.87
C PRO A 199 -17.21 4.88 7.75
N TYR A 200 -16.73 4.67 6.53
CA TYR A 200 -15.32 4.42 6.20
C TYR A 200 -14.35 5.35 6.95
N SER A 201 -14.54 6.67 6.87
CA SER A 201 -13.65 7.66 7.50
C SER A 201 -13.46 7.46 9.00
N GLN A 202 -14.49 6.99 9.69
CA GLN A 202 -14.41 6.75 11.13
C GLN A 202 -13.79 5.38 11.42
N ALA A 203 -14.18 4.35 10.65
CA ALA A 203 -13.61 3.01 10.79
C ALA A 203 -12.09 3.03 10.54
N HIS A 204 -11.68 3.74 9.50
CA HIS A 204 -10.28 3.93 9.12
C HIS A 204 -9.48 4.63 10.22
N GLU A 205 -9.98 5.77 10.73
CA GLU A 205 -9.33 6.48 11.84
C GLU A 205 -9.22 5.63 13.11
N GLU A 206 -10.25 4.82 13.45
CA GLU A 206 -10.18 3.90 14.59
C GLU A 206 -9.15 2.78 14.36
N SER A 207 -9.06 2.26 13.13
CA SER A 207 -8.09 1.23 12.74
C SER A 207 -6.65 1.75 12.76
N SER A 208 -6.36 2.92 12.17
CA SER A 208 -5.01 3.51 12.18
C SER A 208 -4.51 3.72 13.61
N HIS A 209 -5.39 4.21 14.52
CA HIS A 209 -5.03 4.36 15.94
C HIS A 209 -4.75 3.03 16.63
N LEU A 210 -5.54 1.98 16.33
CA LEU A 210 -5.35 0.65 16.91
C LEU A 210 -4.05 0.01 16.39
N GLU A 211 -3.79 0.11 15.09
CA GLU A 211 -2.55 -0.36 14.48
C GLU A 211 -1.34 0.33 15.09
N TYR A 212 -1.35 1.66 15.13
CA TYR A 212 -0.27 2.47 15.70
C TYR A 212 0.02 2.08 17.15
N ARG A 213 -1.03 1.86 17.95
CA ARG A 213 -0.89 1.36 19.32
C ARG A 213 -0.20 0.00 19.35
N CYS A 214 -0.65 -0.96 18.54
CA CYS A 214 -0.04 -2.29 18.50
C CYS A 214 1.40 -2.26 17.99
N ARG A 215 1.77 -1.34 17.09
CA ARG A 215 3.18 -1.14 16.68
C ARG A 215 4.08 -0.73 17.87
N HIS A 216 3.53 -0.01 18.84
CA HIS A 216 4.22 0.39 20.08
C HIS A 216 4.08 -0.61 21.24
N HIS A 217 3.11 -1.51 21.13
CA HIS A 217 2.77 -2.54 22.11
C HIS A 217 2.54 -3.88 21.40
N PRO A 218 3.58 -4.47 20.77
CA PRO A 218 3.42 -5.64 19.90
C PRO A 218 2.95 -6.89 20.64
N ASP A 219 3.07 -6.93 21.96
CA ASP A 219 2.50 -7.96 22.82
C ASP A 219 0.96 -7.93 22.86
N GLU A 220 0.33 -6.79 22.57
CA GLU A 220 -1.13 -6.65 22.46
C GLU A 220 -1.68 -7.10 21.10
N LEU A 221 -0.84 -7.27 20.07
CA LEU A 221 -1.28 -7.58 18.70
C LEU A 221 -2.08 -8.87 18.62
N HIS A 222 -1.66 -9.91 19.34
CA HIS A 222 -2.36 -11.19 19.35
C HIS A 222 -3.79 -11.07 19.88
N ASP A 223 -3.95 -10.38 21.01
CA ASP A 223 -5.25 -10.17 21.65
C ASP A 223 -6.15 -9.25 20.80
N ALA A 224 -5.56 -8.24 20.14
CA ALA A 224 -6.27 -7.36 19.22
C ALA A 224 -6.79 -8.11 17.99
N LEU A 225 -5.95 -8.94 17.37
CA LEU A 225 -6.35 -9.81 16.25
C LEU A 225 -7.41 -10.83 16.67
N ALA A 226 -7.29 -11.42 17.87
CA ALA A 226 -8.29 -12.33 18.42
C ALA A 226 -9.66 -11.64 18.57
N ALA A 227 -9.68 -10.39 19.04
CA ALA A 227 -10.91 -9.60 19.14
C ALA A 227 -11.59 -9.37 17.78
N GLU A 228 -10.84 -9.37 16.69
CA GLU A 228 -11.35 -9.25 15.32
C GLU A 228 -11.61 -10.62 14.65
N GLY A 229 -11.51 -11.73 15.40
CA GLY A 229 -11.89 -13.07 14.97
C GLY A 229 -10.77 -13.87 14.29
N TRP A 230 -9.51 -13.49 14.50
CA TRP A 230 -8.34 -14.17 13.93
C TRP A 230 -7.96 -15.50 14.61
N GLU A 231 -8.56 -15.89 15.75
CA GLU A 231 -8.22 -17.14 16.47
C GLU A 231 -8.38 -18.42 15.64
#